data_AF-A0A847CAH7-F1
#
_entry.id   AF-A0A847CAH7-F1
#
_cell.length_a   1.000
_cell.length_b   1.000
_cell.length_c   1.000
_cell.angle_alpha   90.00
_cell.angle_beta   90.00
_cell.angle_gamma   90.00
#
_symmetry.space_group_name_H-M   'P 1'
#
loop_
_entity.id
_entity.type
_entity.pdbx_description
1 polymer ?
#
loop_
_entity_poly.entity_id
_entity_poly.type
_entity_poly.pdbx_seq_one_letter_code
_entity_poly.pdbx_strand_id
1 'polypeptide(L)'
;LECCSGDLADLKVKSCDVEAWSPRQQKYFEVGSCSNLGDAQARRLAIRVKDRESGSTYFPHTLNNTCVAPPRMLIAFLENNLKADGSIAIPKPLVPYMGGMTEIK
;
A
#
# COMPACT_ATOMS: atom_id res chain seq x y z
N LEU A 1 4.07 -9.38 3.81
CA LEU A 1 5.06 -10.31 3.23
C LEU A 1 6.37 -9.55 2.99
N GLU A 2 7.50 -9.98 3.52
CA GLU A 2 8.81 -9.40 3.16
C GLU A 2 9.29 -10.05 1.85
N CYS A 3 9.57 -9.25 0.83
CA CYS A 3 10.00 -9.75 -0.48
C CYS A 3 11.44 -10.25 -0.41
N CYS A 4 11.73 -11.40 -1.03
CA CYS A 4 13.10 -11.89 -1.16
C CYS A 4 13.87 -11.06 -2.20
N SER A 5 15.20 -11.16 -2.21
CA SER A 5 16.06 -10.37 -3.10
C SER A 5 15.74 -10.54 -4.59
N GLY A 6 15.28 -11.72 -5.02
CA GLY A 6 14.90 -12.00 -6.41
C GLY A 6 13.55 -11.41 -6.83
N ASP A 7 12.72 -10.98 -5.88
CA ASP A 7 11.39 -10.39 -6.11
C ASP A 7 11.40 -8.86 -5.91
N LEU A 8 12.57 -8.28 -5.59
CA LEU A 8 12.72 -6.83 -5.51
C LEU A 8 12.80 -6.22 -6.91
N ALA A 9 11.94 -5.23 -7.16
CA ALA A 9 12.03 -4.38 -8.34
C ALA A 9 13.24 -3.43 -8.27
N ASP A 10 13.58 -2.80 -9.41
CA ASP A 10 14.70 -1.86 -9.53
C ASP A 10 14.68 -0.81 -8.40
N LEU A 11 15.88 -0.44 -7.94
CA LEU A 11 16.15 0.52 -6.86
C LEU A 11 15.73 0.13 -5.45
N LYS A 12 14.89 -0.90 -5.24
CA LYS A 12 14.43 -1.26 -3.90
C LYS A 12 15.54 -1.98 -3.13
N VAL A 13 15.88 -1.49 -1.95
CA VAL A 13 16.77 -2.20 -1.01
C VAL A 13 16.00 -3.13 -0.07
N LYS A 14 14.72 -2.81 0.17
CA LYS A 14 13.79 -3.64 0.93
C LYS A 14 12.35 -3.32 0.52
N SER A 15 11.51 -4.35 0.42
CA SER A 15 10.08 -4.22 0.14
C SER A 15 9.27 -5.12 1.07
N CYS A 16 8.15 -4.61 1.55
CA CYS A 16 7.15 -5.37 2.28
C CYS A 16 5.78 -5.15 1.66
N ASP A 17 5.13 -6.23 1.25
CA ASP A 17 3.81 -6.18 0.63
C ASP A 17 2.72 -6.46 1.67
N VAL A 18 1.61 -5.74 1.53
CA VAL A 18 0.38 -5.93 2.29
C VAL A 18 -0.59 -6.67 1.39
N GLU A 19 -1.10 -7.81 1.88
CA GLU A 19 -2.02 -8.64 1.12
C GLU A 19 -3.39 -8.72 1.80
N ALA A 20 -4.44 -8.67 0.99
CA ALA A 20 -5.81 -8.85 1.45
C ALA A 20 -6.30 -10.26 1.12
N TRP A 21 -7.18 -10.81 1.95
CA TRP A 21 -7.81 -12.10 1.71
C TRP A 21 -8.90 -11.99 0.63
N SER A 22 -8.93 -12.93 -0.30
CA SER A 22 -10.03 -13.11 -1.27
C SER A 22 -10.81 -14.38 -0.94
N PRO A 23 -12.01 -14.29 -0.37
CA PRO A 23 -12.91 -15.43 -0.19
C PRO A 23 -13.21 -16.17 -1.49
N ARG A 24 -13.26 -15.48 -2.64
CA ARG A 24 -13.52 -16.12 -3.92
C ARG A 24 -12.34 -16.99 -4.39
N GLN A 25 -11.11 -16.51 -4.18
CA GLN A 25 -9.90 -17.18 -4.66
C GLN A 25 -9.26 -18.09 -3.61
N GLN A 26 -9.70 -18.01 -2.35
CA GLN A 26 -9.12 -18.75 -1.21
C GLN A 26 -7.62 -18.51 -1.07
N LYS A 27 -7.18 -17.26 -1.29
CA LYS A 27 -5.79 -16.84 -1.15
C LYS A 27 -5.67 -15.36 -0.84
N TYR A 28 -4.49 -14.98 -0.38
CA TYR A 28 -4.10 -13.58 -0.24
C TYR A 28 -3.62 -13.01 -1.59
N PHE A 29 -3.84 -11.72 -1.80
CA PHE A 29 -3.34 -10.98 -2.96
C PHE A 29 -2.89 -9.58 -2.55
N GLU A 30 -1.84 -9.07 -3.19
CA GLU A 30 -1.23 -7.79 -2.88
C GLU A 30 -2.23 -6.63 -3.08
N VAL A 31 -2.33 -5.75 -2.09
CA VAL A 31 -3.10 -4.49 -2.11
C VAL A 31 -2.26 -3.26 -1.79
N GLY A 32 -1.03 -3.47 -1.30
CA GLY A 32 -0.08 -2.41 -1.03
C GLY A 32 1.35 -2.92 -1.04
N SER A 33 2.29 -2.02 -1.29
CA SER A 33 3.73 -2.30 -1.30
C SER A 33 4.45 -1.13 -0.64
N CYS A 34 5.21 -1.44 0.42
CA CYS A 34 6.01 -0.51 1.21
C CYS A 34 7.48 -0.72 0.86
N SER A 35 8.17 0.30 0.33
CA SER A 35 9.54 0.14 -0.17
C SER A 35 10.49 1.19 0.40
N ASN A 36 11.71 0.74 0.72
CA ASN A 36 12.87 1.59 0.96
C ASN A 36 13.80 1.47 -0.25
N LEU A 37 14.21 2.59 -0.82
CA LEU A 37 15.08 2.65 -2.01
C LEU A 37 16.52 3.08 -1.67
N GLY A 38 16.82 3.26 -0.38
CA GLY A 38 18.06 3.91 0.04
C GLY A 38 18.20 5.26 -0.67
N ASP A 39 19.42 5.59 -1.08
CA ASP A 39 19.70 6.82 -1.81
C ASP A 39 19.63 6.67 -3.35
N ALA A 40 19.27 5.49 -3.87
CA ALA A 40 19.40 5.19 -5.30
C ALA A 40 18.53 6.11 -6.18
N GLN A 41 17.29 6.36 -5.77
CA GLN A 41 16.40 7.31 -6.43
C GLN A 41 16.90 8.75 -6.28
N ALA A 42 17.37 9.13 -5.09
CA ALA A 42 17.89 10.48 -4.83
C ALA A 42 19.14 10.78 -5.67
N ARG A 43 20.03 9.81 -5.86
CA ARG A 43 21.19 9.91 -6.76
C ARG A 43 20.76 10.10 -8.21
N ARG A 44 19.81 9.28 -8.70
CA ARG A 44 19.27 9.40 -10.09
C ARG A 44 18.62 10.76 -10.35
N LEU A 45 17.96 11.35 -9.35
CA LEU A 45 17.25 12.63 -9.47
C LEU A 45 18.05 13.84 -8.94
N ALA A 46 19.31 13.64 -8.54
CA ALA A 46 20.17 14.66 -7.91
C ALA A 46 19.54 15.39 -6.70
N ILE A 47 18.68 14.71 -5.93
CA ILE A 47 18.04 15.25 -4.71
C ILE A 47 19.08 15.31 -3.60
N ARG A 48 19.29 16.48 -3.00
CA ARG A 48 20.29 16.69 -1.95
C ARG A 48 19.68 17.38 -0.74
N VAL A 49 20.09 16.96 0.44
CA VAL A 49 19.72 17.56 1.72
C VAL A 49 20.99 18.09 2.39
N LYS A 50 20.87 19.27 3.01
CA LYS A 50 21.93 19.82 3.85
C LYS A 50 21.66 19.44 5.29
N ASP A 51 22.59 18.74 5.90
CA ASP A 51 22.55 18.43 7.32
C ASP A 51 22.69 19.72 8.14
N ARG A 52 21.82 19.89 9.14
CA ARG A 52 21.74 21.15 9.90
C ARG A 52 22.89 21.30 10.91
N GLU A 53 23.42 20.20 11.42
CA GLU A 53 24.45 20.21 12.46
C GLU A 53 25.85 20.28 11.84
N SER A 54 26.16 19.40 10.89
CA SER A 54 27.46 19.33 10.23
C SER A 54 27.59 20.29 9.04
N GLY A 55 26.48 20.80 8.49
CA GLY A 55 26.47 21.59 7.26
C GLY A 55 26.80 20.79 5.99
N SER A 56 27.03 19.48 6.11
CA SER A 56 27.37 18.59 4.99
C SER A 56 26.17 18.37 4.08
N THR A 57 26.43 18.05 2.81
CA THR A 57 25.38 17.73 1.83
C THR A 57 25.39 16.22 1.54
N TYR A 58 24.23 15.58 1.59
CA TYR A 58 24.08 14.15 1.34
C TYR A 58 22.84 13.85 0.47
N PHE A 59 22.81 12.65 -0.12
CA PHE A 59 21.64 12.13 -0.81
C PHE A 59 20.69 11.48 0.21
N PRO A 60 19.46 12.00 0.39
CA PRO A 60 18.53 11.41 1.35
C PRO A 60 18.07 10.03 0.88
N HIS A 61 17.64 9.22 1.84
CA HIS A 61 16.90 8.01 1.51
C HIS A 61 15.48 8.34 1.06
N THR A 62 14.96 7.59 0.09
CA THR A 62 13.56 7.71 -0.33
C THR A 62 12.77 6.45 0.03
N LEU A 63 11.52 6.69 0.39
CA LEU A 63 10.53 5.65 0.67
C LEU A 63 9.29 5.93 -0.16
N ASN A 64 8.57 4.87 -0.51
CA ASN A 64 7.22 4.98 -1.04
C ASN A 64 6.33 3.87 -0.49
N ASN A 65 5.02 4.13 -0.50
CA ASN A 65 4.04 3.18 -0.04
C ASN A 65 2.72 3.34 -0.79
N THR A 66 2.12 2.22 -1.18
CA THR A 66 0.75 2.17 -1.70
C THR A 66 -0.24 1.91 -0.55
N CYS A 67 -1.06 2.90 -0.20
CA CYS A 67 -2.03 2.85 0.91
C CYS A 67 -3.43 3.26 0.49
N VAL A 68 -4.22 2.42 -0.16
CA VAL A 68 -3.97 1.10 -0.75
C VAL A 68 -4.32 1.19 -2.24
N ALA A 69 -4.01 0.17 -3.05
CA ALA A 69 -4.38 0.17 -4.46
C ALA A 69 -5.91 0.13 -4.61
N PRO A 70 -6.59 1.22 -5.04
CA PRO A 70 -8.05 1.32 -4.91
C PRO A 70 -8.83 0.23 -5.68
N PRO A 71 -8.48 -0.13 -6.92
CA PRO A 71 -9.17 -1.20 -7.64
C PRO A 71 -9.06 -2.56 -6.94
N ARG A 72 -7.88 -2.89 -6.42
CA ARG A 72 -7.63 -4.16 -5.71
C ARG A 72 -8.32 -4.19 -4.35
N MET A 73 -8.31 -3.07 -3.65
CA MET A 73 -9.01 -2.95 -2.37
C MET A 73 -10.53 -3.05 -2.53
N LEU A 74 -11.10 -2.53 -3.62
CA LEU A 74 -12.54 -2.66 -3.87
C LEU A 74 -12.95 -4.12 -4.03
N ILE A 75 -12.13 -4.97 -4.65
CA ILE A 75 -12.38 -6.42 -4.74
C ILE A 75 -12.41 -7.03 -3.33
N ALA A 76 -11.39 -6.78 -2.51
CA ALA A 76 -11.35 -7.27 -1.14
C ALA A 76 -12.53 -6.75 -0.30
N PHE A 77 -12.91 -5.49 -0.48
CA PHE A 77 -14.06 -4.87 0.17
C PHE A 77 -15.36 -5.60 -0.17
N LEU A 78 -15.65 -5.80 -1.46
CA LEU A 78 -16.89 -6.43 -1.90
C LEU A 78 -16.95 -7.89 -1.44
N GLU A 79 -15.89 -8.66 -1.67
CA GLU A 79 -15.89 -10.10 -1.35
C GLU A 79 -16.00 -10.37 0.16
N ASN A 80 -15.33 -9.57 1.01
CA ASN A 80 -15.32 -9.81 2.46
C ASN A 80 -16.52 -9.22 3.20
N ASN A 81 -17.29 -8.33 2.57
CA ASN A 81 -18.47 -7.70 3.18
C ASN A 81 -19.80 -8.12 2.53
N LEU A 82 -19.76 -9.05 1.55
CA LEU A 82 -20.95 -9.64 0.95
C LEU A 82 -21.72 -10.47 1.99
N LYS A 83 -23.01 -10.18 2.13
CA LYS A 83 -23.95 -10.93 2.98
C LYS A 83 -24.69 -11.98 2.15
N ALA A 84 -25.34 -12.93 2.85
CA ALA A 84 -26.09 -14.02 2.22
C ALA A 84 -27.26 -13.53 1.34
N ASP A 85 -27.80 -12.34 1.59
CA ASP A 85 -28.88 -11.72 0.81
C ASP A 85 -28.38 -10.95 -0.43
N GLY A 86 -27.07 -10.94 -0.69
CA GLY A 86 -26.44 -10.22 -1.80
C GLY A 86 -26.05 -8.77 -1.48
N SER A 87 -26.45 -8.22 -0.33
CA SER A 87 -26.05 -6.88 0.08
C SER A 87 -24.58 -6.83 0.54
N ILE A 88 -23.95 -5.67 0.42
CA ILE A 88 -22.58 -5.43 0.92
C ILE A 88 -22.65 -4.58 2.18
N ALA A 89 -22.13 -5.08 3.30
CA ALA A 89 -21.98 -4.28 4.51
C ALA A 89 -20.94 -3.17 4.31
N ILE A 90 -21.25 -1.95 4.76
CA ILE A 90 -20.29 -0.84 4.75
C ILE A 90 -19.54 -0.86 6.10
N PRO A 91 -18.20 -1.02 6.12
CA PRO A 91 -17.38 -0.91 7.31
C PRO A 91 -17.60 0.42 8.03
N LYS A 92 -17.66 0.39 9.36
CA LYS A 92 -17.92 1.57 10.22
C LYS A 92 -17.10 2.82 9.84
N PRO A 93 -15.78 2.74 9.53
CA PRO A 93 -15.00 3.93 9.16
C PRO A 93 -15.45 4.61 7.86
N LEU A 94 -16.18 3.91 6.98
CA LEU A 94 -16.60 4.42 5.68
C LEU A 94 -18.00 5.05 5.70
N VAL A 95 -18.82 4.75 6.71
CA VAL A 95 -20.19 5.25 6.84
C VAL A 95 -20.31 6.79 6.73
N PRO A 96 -19.42 7.62 7.33
CA PRO A 96 -19.48 9.08 7.18
C PRO A 96 -19.30 9.56 5.74
N TYR A 97 -18.56 8.81 4.92
CA TYR A 97 -18.30 9.11 3.52
C TYR A 97 -19.39 8.58 2.58
N MET A 98 -20.30 7.75 3.10
CA MET A 98 -21.38 7.10 2.36
C MET A 98 -22.75 7.71 2.70
N GLY A 99 -22.80 8.95 3.21
CA GLY A 99 -24.06 9.63 3.54
C GLY A 99 -24.86 8.95 4.65
N GLY A 100 -24.20 8.23 5.56
CA GLY A 100 -24.85 7.45 6.62
C GLY A 100 -25.34 6.08 6.19
N MET A 101 -25.15 5.68 4.92
CA MET A 101 -25.46 4.32 4.48
C MET A 101 -24.59 3.30 5.21
N THR A 102 -25.21 2.21 5.64
CA THR A 102 -24.55 1.07 6.32
C THR A 102 -24.49 -0.18 5.45
N GLU A 103 -25.16 -0.18 4.30
CA GLU A 103 -25.16 -1.27 3.33
C GLU A 103 -25.37 -0.76 1.89
N ILE A 104 -24.86 -1.51 0.92
CA ILE A 104 -25.10 -1.36 -0.52
C ILE A 104 -26.01 -2.52 -0.95
N LYS A 105 -27.07 -2.21 -1.71
CA LYS A 105 -28.01 -3.20 -2.26
C LYS A 105 -27.84 -3.33 -3.77
#